data_AF-A0A1Q3LE99-F1
#
_entry.id   AF-A0A1Q3LE99-F1
#
_cell.length_a   1.000
_cell.length_b   1.000
_cell.length_c   1.000
_cell.angle_alpha   90.00
_cell.angle_beta   90.00
_cell.angle_gamma   90.00
#
_symmetry.space_group_name_H-M   'P 1'
#
loop_
_entity.id
_entity.type
_entity.pdbx_description
1 polymer ?
#
loop_
_entity_poly.entity_id
_entity_poly.type
_entity_poly.pdbx_seq_one_letter_code
_entity_poly.pdbx_strand_id
1 'polypeptide(L)'
;MGKPSTRIHQQGERLNEFRRAFIELVNSAKSSGEWPAPRLIPNVSNDTWSKLQRDVAIAAGAAQEAYSANGGGTFTMRNAAHVTTVNPIANWHFALERPDELKPQMVVSAVDLAIGQARTRYESAIEHERGLVGVIASFLRWPQTLREAVGPSWTQRTVASTLGVVGQIVVGGVAAALGTALVWGVVELWRLWF
;
A
#
# COMPACT_ATOMS: atom_id res chain seq x y z
N MET A 1 -10.92 -6.02 -11.40
CA MET A 1 -9.89 -5.60 -10.42
C MET A 1 -10.23 -4.19 -9.95
N GLY A 2 -10.25 -3.93 -8.64
CA GLY A 2 -10.46 -2.59 -8.09
C GLY A 2 -9.29 -1.65 -8.39
N LYS A 3 -9.52 -0.33 -8.29
CA LYS A 3 -8.46 0.68 -8.49
C LYS A 3 -7.32 0.49 -7.49
N PRO A 4 -6.04 0.60 -7.91
CA PRO A 4 -4.89 0.55 -7.00
C PRO A 4 -5.02 1.50 -5.80
N SER A 5 -5.49 2.73 -6.03
CA SER A 5 -5.75 3.72 -4.98
C SER A 5 -6.71 3.19 -3.90
N THR A 6 -7.81 2.56 -4.30
CA THR A 6 -8.79 1.98 -3.36
C THR A 6 -8.19 0.86 -2.51
N ARG A 7 -7.37 -0.01 -3.11
CA ARG A 7 -6.71 -1.09 -2.36
C ARG A 7 -5.73 -0.53 -1.33
N ILE A 8 -4.91 0.44 -1.71
CA ILE A 8 -3.91 1.05 -0.81
C ILE A 8 -4.61 1.81 0.32
N HIS A 9 -5.69 2.53 0.02
CA HIS A 9 -6.51 3.18 1.05
C HIS A 9 -7.06 2.17 2.08
N GLN A 10 -7.62 1.05 1.61
CA GLN A 10 -8.10 -0.02 2.49
C GLN A 10 -6.98 -0.62 3.36
N GLN A 11 -5.77 -0.74 2.83
CA GLN A 11 -4.61 -1.19 3.61
C GLN A 11 -4.26 -0.19 4.73
N GLY A 12 -4.27 1.11 4.43
CA GLY A 12 -4.08 2.16 5.44
C GLY A 12 -5.14 2.11 6.55
N GLU A 13 -6.40 1.90 6.19
CA GLU A 13 -7.48 1.79 7.18
C GLU A 13 -7.32 0.59 8.11
N ARG A 14 -6.93 -0.58 7.58
CA ARG A 14 -6.65 -1.77 8.40
C ARG A 14 -5.51 -1.52 9.40
N LEU A 15 -4.45 -0.84 8.96
CA LEU A 15 -3.34 -0.46 9.84
C LEU A 15 -3.79 0.53 10.94
N ASN A 16 -4.62 1.51 10.58
CA ASN A 16 -5.20 2.47 11.52
C ASN A 16 -6.13 1.81 12.56
N GLU A 17 -6.90 0.80 12.14
CA GLU A 17 -7.76 0.03 13.03
C GLU A 17 -6.93 -0.75 14.07
N PHE A 18 -5.89 -1.47 13.63
CA PHE A 18 -4.97 -2.15 14.53
C PHE A 18 -4.29 -1.19 15.50
N ARG A 19 -3.77 -0.07 14.99
CA ARG A 19 -3.13 0.97 15.81
C ARG A 19 -4.06 1.47 16.92
N ARG A 20 -5.30 1.80 16.58
CA ARG A 20 -6.30 2.30 17.54
C ARG A 20 -6.61 1.26 18.61
N ALA A 21 -6.94 0.04 18.20
CA ALA A 21 -7.24 -1.06 19.12
C ALA A 21 -6.05 -1.33 20.06
N PHE A 22 -4.82 -1.37 19.52
CA PHE A 22 -3.63 -1.64 20.32
C PHE A 22 -3.35 -0.53 21.34
N ILE A 23 -3.48 0.74 20.94
CA ILE A 23 -3.34 1.88 21.86
C ILE A 23 -4.41 1.82 22.96
N GLU A 24 -5.66 1.50 22.62
CA GLU A 24 -6.73 1.36 23.60
C GLU A 24 -6.46 0.26 24.62
N LEU A 25 -5.94 -0.89 24.16
CA LEU A 25 -5.51 -1.99 25.03
C LEU A 25 -4.38 -1.57 25.97
N VAL A 26 -3.34 -0.93 25.44
CA VAL A 26 -2.18 -0.46 26.23
C VAL A 26 -2.59 0.62 27.24
N ASN A 27 -3.46 1.55 26.87
CA ASN A 27 -3.99 2.58 27.76
C ASN A 27 -4.90 2.01 28.86
N SER A 28 -5.49 0.83 28.62
CA SER A 28 -6.29 0.09 29.60
C SER A 28 -5.44 -0.82 30.50
N ALA A 29 -4.12 -0.76 30.38
CA ALA A 29 -3.17 -1.51 31.17
C ALA A 29 -2.48 -0.64 32.22
N LYS A 30 -1.96 -1.27 33.26
CA LYS A 30 -1.03 -0.67 34.23
C LYS A 30 0.22 -1.52 34.32
N SER A 31 1.34 -0.88 34.66
CA SER A 31 2.58 -1.61 34.97
C SER A 31 2.43 -2.37 36.27
N SER A 32 2.81 -3.64 36.28
CA SER A 32 2.91 -4.48 37.47
C SER A 32 4.17 -5.33 37.40
N GLY A 33 4.77 -5.58 38.55
CA GLY A 33 6.06 -6.25 38.68
C GLY A 33 7.16 -5.28 39.06
N GLU A 34 8.03 -5.73 39.95
CA GLU A 34 9.30 -5.08 40.21
C GLU A 34 10.32 -5.50 39.14
N TRP A 35 11.36 -4.68 38.99
CA TRP A 35 12.52 -5.04 38.17
C TRP A 35 13.03 -6.44 38.58
N PRO A 36 13.39 -7.32 37.63
CA PRO A 36 13.66 -7.06 36.21
C PRO A 36 12.53 -7.42 35.24
N ALA A 37 11.34 -7.84 35.70
CA ALA A 37 10.30 -8.38 34.83
C ALA A 37 8.98 -7.58 34.89
N PRO A 38 8.99 -6.28 34.50
CA PRO A 38 7.77 -5.49 34.44
C PRO A 38 6.82 -6.08 33.39
N ARG A 39 5.54 -6.19 33.70
CA ARG A 39 4.47 -6.63 32.80
C ARG A 39 3.36 -5.61 32.76
N LEU A 40 2.66 -5.52 31.63
CA LEU A 40 1.42 -4.77 31.54
C LEU A 40 0.27 -5.69 31.93
N ILE A 41 -0.41 -5.36 33.03
CA ILE A 41 -1.58 -6.08 33.53
C ILE A 41 -2.84 -5.23 33.34
N PRO A 42 -4.04 -5.84 33.38
CA PRO A 42 -5.28 -5.10 33.23
C PRO A 42 -5.45 -4.02 34.31
N ASN A 43 -5.87 -2.82 33.90
CA ASN A 43 -6.39 -1.77 34.79
C ASN A 43 -7.92 -1.63 34.70
N VAL A 44 -8.55 -2.54 33.98
CA VAL A 44 -10.00 -2.62 33.74
C VAL A 44 -10.51 -4.00 34.18
N SER A 45 -11.82 -4.23 34.12
CA SER A 45 -12.39 -5.56 34.41
C SER A 45 -11.84 -6.62 33.45
N ASN A 46 -11.79 -7.88 33.90
CA ASN A 46 -11.30 -9.00 33.09
C ASN A 46 -12.10 -9.17 31.79
N ASP A 47 -13.41 -8.93 31.82
CA ASP A 47 -14.27 -9.01 30.63
C ASP A 47 -13.92 -7.93 29.60
N THR A 48 -13.71 -6.69 30.06
CA THR A 48 -13.28 -5.58 29.21
C THR A 48 -11.90 -5.85 28.64
N TRP A 49 -10.97 -6.33 29.47
CA TRP A 49 -9.62 -6.67 29.03
C TRP A 49 -9.63 -7.75 27.94
N SER A 50 -10.39 -8.82 28.15
CA SER A 50 -10.54 -9.92 27.20
C SER A 50 -11.21 -9.46 25.90
N LYS A 51 -12.14 -8.49 25.98
CA LYS A 51 -12.70 -7.86 24.80
C LYS A 51 -11.64 -7.07 24.02
N LEU A 52 -10.90 -6.19 24.69
CA LEU A 52 -9.85 -5.38 24.05
C LEU A 52 -8.77 -6.25 23.40
N GLN A 53 -8.34 -7.34 24.06
CA GLN A 53 -7.39 -8.28 23.47
C GLN A 53 -7.93 -8.96 22.20
N ARG A 54 -9.23 -9.32 22.18
CA ARG A 54 -9.87 -9.87 20.98
C ARG A 54 -9.96 -8.83 19.87
N ASP A 55 -10.34 -7.60 20.19
CA ASP A 55 -10.45 -6.51 19.20
C ASP A 55 -9.07 -6.24 18.55
N VAL A 56 -7.99 -6.23 19.34
CA VAL A 56 -6.62 -6.14 18.81
C VAL A 56 -6.28 -7.35 17.94
N ALA A 57 -6.61 -8.57 18.36
CA ALA A 57 -6.32 -9.78 17.58
C ALA A 57 -7.03 -9.79 16.21
N ILE A 58 -8.30 -9.37 16.17
CA ILE A 58 -9.07 -9.26 14.92
C ILE A 58 -8.44 -8.21 14.01
N ALA A 59 -8.14 -7.03 14.54
CA ALA A 59 -7.52 -5.95 13.77
C ALA A 59 -6.11 -6.34 13.29
N ALA A 60 -5.34 -7.07 14.09
CA ALA A 60 -4.01 -7.56 13.74
C ALA A 60 -4.06 -8.53 12.55
N GLY A 61 -5.03 -9.45 12.53
CA GLY A 61 -5.24 -10.37 11.41
C GLY A 61 -5.52 -9.64 10.09
N ALA A 62 -6.34 -8.59 10.13
CA ALA A 62 -6.61 -7.75 8.95
C ALA A 62 -5.39 -6.90 8.54
N ALA A 63 -4.64 -6.39 9.51
CA ALA A 63 -3.52 -5.47 9.30
C ALA A 63 -2.23 -6.17 8.86
N GLN A 64 -2.05 -7.47 9.11
CA GLN A 64 -0.80 -8.17 8.82
C GLN A 64 -0.41 -8.12 7.34
N GLU A 65 -1.35 -8.42 6.43
CA GLU A 65 -1.09 -8.33 4.98
C GLU A 65 -0.81 -6.88 4.55
N ALA A 66 -1.58 -5.93 5.11
CA ALA A 66 -1.40 -4.51 4.82
C ALA A 66 -0.03 -4.00 5.26
N TYR A 67 0.48 -4.50 6.39
CA TYR A 67 1.78 -4.14 6.92
C TYR A 67 2.91 -4.62 6.03
N SER A 68 2.92 -5.91 5.68
CA SER A 68 3.90 -6.46 4.73
C SER A 68 3.83 -5.78 3.36
N ALA A 69 2.61 -5.47 2.87
CA ALA A 69 2.44 -4.78 1.61
C ALA A 69 3.00 -3.36 1.61
N ASN A 70 3.04 -2.68 2.76
CA ASN A 70 3.49 -1.29 2.92
C ASN A 70 4.82 -1.21 3.69
N GLY A 71 5.77 -2.07 3.32
CA GLY A 71 7.17 -2.02 3.77
C GLY A 71 7.35 -2.23 5.28
N GLY A 72 6.39 -2.89 5.92
CA GLY A 72 6.47 -3.29 7.31
C GLY A 72 7.64 -4.24 7.56
N GLY A 73 8.52 -3.87 8.50
CA GLY A 73 9.70 -4.64 8.87
C GLY A 73 9.47 -5.56 10.06
N THR A 74 10.52 -6.26 10.46
CA THR A 74 10.52 -7.09 11.67
C THR A 74 11.49 -6.54 12.70
N PHE A 75 11.18 -6.74 13.97
CA PHE A 75 12.10 -6.43 15.06
C PHE A 75 12.89 -7.65 15.48
N THR A 76 14.06 -7.41 16.02
CA THR A 76 14.91 -8.46 16.57
C THR A 76 14.81 -8.39 18.10
N MET A 77 14.16 -9.38 18.70
CA MET A 77 14.11 -9.56 20.15
C MET A 77 15.25 -10.48 20.58
N ARG A 78 15.94 -10.13 21.66
CA ARG A 78 16.98 -10.96 22.25
C ARG A 78 16.50 -11.41 23.63
N ASN A 79 16.25 -12.71 23.78
CA ASN A 79 15.95 -13.32 25.07
C ASN A 79 17.11 -14.26 25.43
N ALA A 80 17.88 -13.91 26.46
CA ALA A 80 18.95 -14.63 27.19
C ALA A 80 19.95 -15.53 26.42
N ALA A 81 19.53 -16.31 25.43
CA ALA A 81 20.34 -17.15 24.56
C ALA A 81 19.90 -17.15 23.07
N HIS A 82 18.74 -16.57 22.73
CA HIS A 82 18.16 -16.63 21.38
C HIS A 82 17.79 -15.25 20.84
N VAL A 83 18.12 -15.04 19.57
CA VAL A 83 17.73 -13.88 18.78
C VAL A 83 16.56 -14.28 17.91
N THR A 84 15.39 -13.70 18.16
CA THR A 84 14.16 -14.02 17.41
C THR A 84 13.69 -12.80 16.63
N THR A 85 13.36 -13.01 15.37
CA THR A 85 12.76 -11.99 14.52
C THR A 85 11.25 -12.03 14.68
N VAL A 86 10.66 -10.89 15.06
CA VAL A 86 9.23 -10.76 15.35
C VAL A 86 8.59 -9.71 14.45
N ASN A 87 7.44 -10.07 13.88
CA ASN A 87 6.55 -9.10 13.26
C ASN A 87 5.74 -8.39 14.38
N PRO A 88 5.79 -7.04 14.48
CA PRO A 88 5.14 -6.32 15.57
C PRO A 88 3.61 -6.43 15.58
N ILE A 89 2.99 -6.63 14.42
CA ILE A 89 1.54 -6.84 14.32
C ILE A 89 1.19 -8.28 14.68
N ALA A 90 1.94 -9.28 14.26
CA ALA A 90 1.63 -10.66 14.62
C ALA A 90 1.95 -10.99 16.09
N ASN A 91 2.95 -10.31 16.66
CA ASN A 91 3.49 -10.60 17.99
C ASN A 91 3.25 -9.45 18.98
N TRP A 92 2.17 -8.70 18.80
CA TRP A 92 1.82 -7.55 19.65
C TRP A 92 1.71 -7.90 21.14
N HIS A 93 1.35 -9.15 21.46
CA HIS A 93 1.20 -9.64 22.84
C HIS A 93 2.52 -9.60 23.62
N PHE A 94 3.68 -9.75 22.96
CA PHE A 94 4.97 -9.60 23.62
C PHE A 94 5.17 -8.20 24.19
N ALA A 95 4.52 -7.17 23.62
CA ALA A 95 4.59 -5.83 24.19
C ALA A 95 3.84 -5.67 25.50
N LEU A 96 2.96 -6.62 25.85
CA LEU A 96 2.28 -6.67 27.12
C LEU A 96 3.04 -7.54 28.14
N GLU A 97 3.53 -8.69 27.68
CA GLU A 97 4.18 -9.69 28.54
C GLU A 97 5.64 -9.36 28.85
N ARG A 98 6.35 -8.71 27.91
CA ARG A 98 7.78 -8.40 27.95
C ARG A 98 8.03 -6.99 27.38
N PRO A 99 7.48 -5.94 28.02
CA PRO A 99 7.63 -4.55 27.57
C PRO A 99 9.09 -4.05 27.57
N ASP A 100 10.00 -4.75 28.25
CA ASP A 100 11.44 -4.54 28.21
C ASP A 100 12.09 -5.02 26.89
N GLU A 101 11.64 -6.16 26.35
CA GLU A 101 12.10 -6.71 25.07
C GLU A 101 11.40 -6.05 23.86
N LEU A 102 10.09 -5.80 23.97
CA LEU A 102 9.29 -5.14 22.93
C LEU A 102 8.43 -4.03 23.54
N LYS A 103 8.92 -2.79 23.52
CA LYS A 103 8.15 -1.66 24.04
C LYS A 103 6.87 -1.44 23.21
N PRO A 104 5.70 -1.18 23.83
CA PRO A 104 4.48 -0.84 23.10
C PRO A 104 4.65 0.31 22.10
N GLN A 105 5.49 1.30 22.43
CA GLN A 105 5.80 2.41 21.53
C GLN A 105 6.50 1.95 20.25
N MET A 106 7.30 0.88 20.29
CA MET A 106 7.94 0.35 19.07
C MET A 106 6.91 -0.28 18.14
N VAL A 107 5.91 -0.99 18.69
CA VAL A 107 4.80 -1.53 17.88
C VAL A 107 4.04 -0.40 17.21
N VAL A 108 3.66 0.64 17.96
CA VAL A 108 2.95 1.81 17.42
C VAL A 108 3.78 2.52 16.34
N SER A 109 5.05 2.82 16.62
CA SER A 109 5.94 3.50 15.66
C SER A 109 6.13 2.69 14.37
N ALA A 110 6.20 1.36 14.45
CA ALA A 110 6.30 0.50 13.27
C ALA A 110 5.05 0.60 12.39
N VAL A 111 3.87 0.60 13.02
CA VAL A 111 2.59 0.72 12.32
C VAL A 111 2.44 2.12 11.74
N ASP A 112 2.82 3.17 12.47
CA ASP A 112 2.82 4.55 11.98
C ASP A 112 3.70 4.73 10.74
N LEU A 113 4.88 4.10 10.70
CA LEU A 113 5.72 4.08 9.52
C LEU A 113 5.00 3.42 8.33
N ALA A 114 4.37 2.27 8.53
CA ALA A 114 3.64 1.56 7.47
C ALA A 114 2.41 2.35 6.99
N ILE A 115 1.70 3.05 7.89
CA ILE A 115 0.61 3.97 7.55
C ILE A 115 1.14 5.13 6.69
N GLY A 116 2.27 5.72 7.08
CA GLY A 116 2.94 6.77 6.30
C GLY A 116 3.30 6.29 4.89
N GLN A 117 3.87 5.10 4.76
CA GLN A 117 4.19 4.51 3.46
C GLN A 117 2.93 4.21 2.63
N ALA A 118 1.87 3.68 3.25
CA ALA A 118 0.59 3.48 2.58
C ALA A 118 0.02 4.79 2.04
N ARG A 119 0.11 5.88 2.82
CA ARG A 119 -0.33 7.21 2.38
C ARG A 119 0.47 7.73 1.19
N THR A 120 1.80 7.67 1.24
CA THR A 120 2.65 8.08 0.10
C THR A 120 2.32 7.29 -1.17
N ARG A 121 2.12 5.97 -1.04
CA ARG A 121 1.72 5.11 -2.16
C ARG A 121 0.33 5.43 -2.69
N TYR A 122 -0.60 5.77 -1.80
CA TYR A 122 -1.95 6.17 -2.17
C TYR A 122 -1.94 7.47 -2.97
N GLU A 123 -1.21 8.48 -2.50
CA GLU A 123 -1.06 9.78 -3.17
C GLU A 123 -0.45 9.58 -4.58
N SER A 124 0.62 8.79 -4.67
CA SER A 124 1.22 8.42 -5.96
C SER A 124 0.24 7.67 -6.88
N ALA A 125 -0.53 6.72 -6.35
CA ALA A 125 -1.50 5.97 -7.14
C ALA A 125 -2.62 6.88 -7.70
N ILE A 126 -3.09 7.85 -6.92
CA ILE A 126 -4.07 8.84 -7.39
C ILE A 126 -3.50 9.69 -8.53
N GLU A 127 -2.25 10.16 -8.40
CA GLU A 127 -1.61 10.97 -9.44
C GLU A 127 -1.49 10.21 -10.76
N HIS A 128 -1.06 8.95 -10.70
CA HIS A 128 -0.99 8.08 -11.87
C HIS A 128 -2.37 7.79 -12.48
N GLU A 129 -3.39 7.54 -11.66
CA GLU A 129 -4.76 7.32 -12.11
C GLU A 129 -5.33 8.58 -12.82
N ARG A 130 -5.05 9.78 -12.29
CA ARG A 130 -5.45 11.05 -12.94
C ARG A 130 -4.71 11.26 -14.26
N GLY A 131 -3.42 10.95 -14.32
CA GLY A 131 -2.62 11.03 -15.55
C GLY A 131 -3.16 10.11 -16.65
N LEU A 132 -3.45 8.85 -16.32
CA LEU A 132 -4.04 7.87 -17.25
C LEU A 132 -5.42 8.30 -17.75
N VAL A 133 -6.29 8.78 -16.85
CA VAL A 133 -7.61 9.30 -17.25
C VAL A 133 -7.47 10.51 -18.16
N GLY A 134 -6.51 11.41 -17.90
CA GLY A 134 -6.20 12.54 -18.78
C GLY A 134 -5.76 12.11 -20.18
N VAL A 135 -4.91 11.08 -20.28
CA VAL A 135 -4.48 10.50 -21.57
C VAL A 135 -5.65 9.84 -22.32
N ILE A 136 -6.49 9.07 -21.62
CA ILE A 136 -7.68 8.45 -22.24
C ILE A 136 -8.68 9.51 -22.68
N ALA A 137 -8.92 10.53 -21.86
CA ALA A 137 -9.85 11.62 -22.19
C ALA A 137 -9.36 12.45 -23.38
N SER A 138 -8.06 12.71 -23.48
CA SER A 138 -7.47 13.39 -24.65
C SER A 138 -7.56 12.53 -25.91
N PHE A 139 -7.39 11.21 -25.80
CA PHE A 139 -7.59 10.28 -26.91
C PHE A 139 -9.06 10.21 -27.37
N LEU A 140 -10.02 10.22 -26.44
CA LEU A 140 -11.46 10.21 -26.76
C LEU A 140 -11.97 11.55 -27.31
N ARG A 141 -11.32 12.67 -26.96
CA ARG A 141 -11.63 14.00 -27.53
C ARG A 141 -11.08 14.17 -28.96
N TRP A 142 -9.97 13.49 -29.28
CA TRP A 142 -9.30 13.54 -30.58
C TRP A 142 -10.17 13.16 -31.81
N PRO A 143 -11.05 12.14 -31.79
CA PRO A 143 -11.90 11.83 -32.95
C PRO A 143 -12.93 12.93 -33.27
N GLN A 144 -13.29 13.79 -32.32
CA GLN A 144 -14.22 14.90 -32.58
C GLN A 144 -13.52 16.08 -33.27
N THR A 145 -12.32 16.45 -32.82
CA THR A 145 -11.50 17.49 -33.47
C THR A 145 -11.01 17.08 -34.86
N LEU A 146 -10.85 15.78 -35.14
CA LEU A 146 -10.56 15.30 -36.49
C LEU A 146 -11.75 15.43 -37.44
N ARG A 147 -13.00 15.25 -36.98
CA ARG A 147 -14.19 15.42 -37.85
C ARG A 147 -14.45 16.89 -38.22
N GLU A 148 -14.11 17.82 -37.33
CA GLU A 148 -14.23 19.26 -37.62
C GLU A 148 -13.13 19.78 -38.58
N ALA A 149 -11.98 19.10 -38.64
CA ALA A 149 -10.89 19.46 -39.54
C ALA A 149 -11.08 18.96 -40.99
N VAL A 150 -12.09 18.13 -41.27
CA VAL A 150 -12.42 17.65 -42.63
C VAL A 150 -13.69 18.33 -43.14
N GLY A 151 -13.65 19.65 -43.28
CA GLY A 151 -14.63 20.39 -44.09
C GLY A 151 -14.46 20.08 -45.59
N PRO A 152 -15.53 20.10 -46.41
CA PRO A 152 -15.49 19.64 -47.78
C PRO A 152 -14.82 20.69 -48.67
N SER A 153 -13.54 20.50 -49.03
CA SER A 153 -12.94 21.27 -50.11
C SER A 153 -12.01 20.42 -50.97
N TRP A 154 -12.04 20.72 -52.26
CA TRP A 154 -11.51 19.94 -53.39
C TRP A 154 -9.98 19.75 -53.43
N THR A 155 -9.24 20.27 -52.45
CA THR A 155 -7.77 20.26 -52.39
C THR A 155 -7.18 18.93 -51.87
N GLN A 156 -7.99 17.88 -51.80
CA GLN A 156 -7.77 16.67 -51.02
C GLN A 156 -7.03 15.52 -51.75
N ARG A 157 -6.43 15.76 -52.92
CA ARG A 157 -5.62 14.73 -53.60
C ARG A 157 -4.13 14.74 -53.24
N THR A 158 -3.61 15.85 -52.71
CA THR A 158 -2.18 15.96 -52.34
C THR A 158 -1.91 15.66 -50.86
N VAL A 159 -2.95 15.68 -50.00
CA VAL A 159 -2.83 15.42 -48.55
C VAL A 159 -2.95 13.92 -48.21
N ALA A 160 -3.45 13.10 -49.14
CA ALA A 160 -3.58 11.66 -48.94
C ALA A 160 -2.22 10.94 -48.81
N SER A 161 -1.15 11.45 -49.45
CA SER A 161 0.19 10.87 -49.32
C SER A 161 0.89 11.23 -48.00
N THR A 162 0.58 12.40 -47.42
CA THR A 162 1.13 12.82 -46.12
C THR A 162 0.39 12.20 -44.93
N LEU A 163 -0.91 11.92 -45.06
CA LEU A 163 -1.69 11.21 -44.04
C LEU A 163 -1.27 9.75 -43.85
N GLY A 164 -0.79 9.07 -44.90
CA GLY A 164 -0.27 7.71 -44.80
C GLY A 164 1.00 7.60 -43.96
N VAL A 165 1.90 8.59 -44.07
CA VAL A 165 3.16 8.64 -43.33
C VAL A 165 2.93 8.99 -41.85
N VAL A 166 2.03 9.93 -41.55
CA VAL A 166 1.69 10.28 -40.16
C VAL A 166 0.95 9.13 -39.47
N GLY A 167 0.05 8.45 -40.18
CA GLY A 167 -0.62 7.24 -39.68
C GLY A 167 0.37 6.11 -39.35
N GLN A 168 1.38 5.88 -40.19
CA GLN A 168 2.42 4.87 -39.94
C GLN A 168 3.36 5.24 -38.80
N ILE A 169 3.69 6.52 -38.61
CA ILE A 169 4.51 6.96 -37.47
C ILE A 169 3.74 6.78 -36.15
N VAL A 170 2.43 7.05 -36.14
CA VAL A 170 1.59 6.87 -34.95
C VAL A 170 1.37 5.39 -34.64
N VAL A 171 1.07 4.55 -35.64
CA VAL A 171 0.93 3.10 -35.43
C VAL A 171 2.28 2.46 -35.07
N GLY A 172 3.37 2.88 -35.70
CA GLY A 172 4.72 2.44 -35.36
C GLY A 172 5.15 2.87 -33.95
N GLY A 173 4.79 4.09 -33.53
CA GLY A 173 5.03 4.59 -32.18
C GLY A 173 4.22 3.86 -31.12
N VAL A 174 2.95 3.55 -31.39
CA VAL A 174 2.09 2.76 -30.49
C VAL A 174 2.54 1.30 -30.45
N ALA A 175 2.91 0.69 -31.57
CA ALA A 175 3.46 -0.66 -31.61
C ALA A 175 4.82 -0.74 -30.91
N ALA A 176 5.67 0.27 -31.06
CA ALA A 176 6.93 0.38 -30.34
C ALA A 176 6.67 0.54 -28.84
N ALA A 177 5.78 1.44 -28.40
CA ALA A 177 5.46 1.65 -26.99
C ALA A 177 4.84 0.40 -26.35
N LEU A 178 3.93 -0.30 -27.05
CA LEU A 178 3.37 -1.58 -26.61
C LEU A 178 4.44 -2.68 -26.59
N GLY A 179 5.35 -2.70 -27.57
CA GLY A 179 6.49 -3.60 -27.61
C GLY A 179 7.44 -3.37 -26.44
N THR A 180 7.79 -2.13 -26.12
CA THR A 180 8.63 -1.78 -24.96
C THR A 180 7.92 -2.13 -23.65
N ALA A 181 6.61 -1.90 -23.54
CA ALA A 181 5.83 -2.28 -22.37
C ALA A 181 5.75 -3.81 -22.18
N LEU A 182 5.66 -4.58 -23.27
CA LEU A 182 5.72 -6.04 -23.26
C LEU A 182 7.11 -6.55 -22.86
N VAL A 183 8.17 -6.00 -23.46
CA VAL A 183 9.56 -6.38 -23.12
C VAL A 183 9.89 -6.02 -21.68
N TRP A 184 9.47 -4.84 -21.21
CA TRP A 184 9.67 -4.42 -19.82
C TRP A 184 8.86 -5.30 -18.85
N GLY A 185 7.61 -5.62 -19.20
CA GLY A 185 6.80 -6.57 -18.44
C GLY A 185 7.41 -7.97 -18.37
N VAL A 186 8.01 -8.46 -19.45
CA VAL A 186 8.71 -9.76 -19.50
C VAL A 186 10.02 -9.74 -18.71
N VAL A 187 10.80 -8.65 -18.79
CA VAL A 187 12.05 -8.48 -18.01
C VAL A 187 11.75 -8.42 -16.51
N GLU A 188 10.71 -7.71 -16.11
CA GLU A 188 10.29 -7.62 -14.71
C GLU A 188 9.79 -8.98 -14.20
N LEU A 189 9.06 -9.74 -15.04
CA LEU A 189 8.64 -11.11 -14.70
C LEU A 189 9.83 -12.08 -14.57
N TRP A 190 10.87 -11.90 -15.39
CA TRP A 190 12.08 -12.72 -15.37
C TRP A 190 12.94 -12.45 -14.13
N ARG A 191 13.07 -11.18 -13.72
CA ARG A 191 13.74 -10.76 -12.46
C ARG A 191 13.04 -11.26 -11.19
N LEU A 192 11.76 -11.59 -11.27
CA LEU A 192 11.00 -12.12 -10.14
C LEU A 192 11.13 -13.64 -10.00
N TRP A 193 11.64 -14.33 -11.01
CA TRP A 193 11.72 -15.80 -11.08
C TRP A 193 13.16 -16.34 -11.09
N PHE A 194 14.15 -15.54 -11.49
CA PHE A 194 15.58 -15.84 -11.45
C PHE A 194 16.33 -14.75 -10.69
#